data_AF-A0A1D7QWY1-F1
#
_entry.id   AF-A0A1D7QWY1-F1
#
_cell.length_a   1.000
_cell.length_b   1.000
_cell.length_c   1.000
_cell.angle_alpha   90.00
_cell.angle_beta   90.00
_cell.angle_gamma   90.00
#
_symmetry.space_group_name_H-M   'P 1'
#
loop_
_entity.id
_entity.type
_entity.pdbx_description
1 polymer ?
#
loop_
_entity_poly.entity_id
_entity_poly.type
_entity_poly.pdbx_seq_one_letter_code
_entity_poly.pdbx_strand_id
1 'polypeptide(L)'
;MVLSKWHFYQGLTVAALIGIFILAELIRGTMNPGASAQASGQVNSGIPLILFVGIVVGCFYLIFLFETKKENNLFVHDVWRKMPFIVFGVGAVSLIIFMIAFATGPLFHWTQDWGYLIYGLMSYFIFLVFVFVFSVVSKNRDHEERDEKTAHLAYLWTLGLILVPIFLIPPV
;
A
#
# COMPACT_ATOMS: atom_id res chain seq x y z
N MET A 1 -14.90 -23.20 15.45
CA MET A 1 -13.74 -22.29 15.48
C MET A 1 -14.26 -20.87 15.57
N VAL A 2 -14.17 -20.25 16.74
CA VAL A 2 -14.60 -18.85 16.92
C VAL A 2 -13.57 -17.99 16.21
N LEU A 3 -13.94 -17.33 15.11
CA LEU A 3 -13.06 -16.31 14.52
C LEU A 3 -12.73 -15.32 15.64
N SER A 4 -11.45 -15.25 15.99
CA SER A 4 -10.96 -14.26 16.95
C SER A 4 -11.39 -12.87 16.46
N LYS A 5 -11.85 -12.01 17.39
CA LYS A 5 -12.40 -10.67 17.12
C LYS A 5 -11.48 -9.85 16.19
N TRP A 6 -10.17 -10.11 16.23
CA TRP A 6 -9.16 -9.48 15.37
C TRP A 6 -9.28 -9.83 13.88
N HIS A 7 -9.67 -11.06 13.53
CA HIS A 7 -9.90 -11.45 12.14
C HIS A 7 -11.09 -10.71 11.54
N PHE A 8 -12.11 -10.42 12.37
CA PHE A 8 -13.24 -9.61 11.96
C PHE A 8 -12.83 -8.17 11.67
N TYR A 9 -12.02 -7.55 12.54
CA TYR A 9 -11.51 -6.18 12.30
C TYR A 9 -10.57 -6.10 11.09
N GLN A 10 -9.73 -7.10 10.85
CA GLN A 10 -8.92 -7.17 9.62
C GLN A 10 -9.80 -7.29 8.37
N GLY A 11 -10.82 -8.16 8.40
CA GLY A 11 -11.78 -8.28 7.30
C GLY A 11 -12.51 -6.97 7.02
N LEU A 12 -12.93 -6.25 8.07
CA LEU A 12 -13.53 -4.92 7.96
C LEU A 12 -12.58 -3.89 7.35
N THR A 13 -11.29 -3.95 7.71
CA THR A 13 -10.26 -3.04 7.16
C THR A 13 -10.01 -3.30 5.68
N VAL A 14 -9.99 -4.58 5.27
CA VAL A 14 -9.89 -4.97 3.86
C VAL A 14 -11.14 -4.52 3.08
N ALA A 15 -12.34 -4.70 3.64
CA ALA A 15 -13.57 -4.23 3.03
C ALA A 15 -13.58 -2.70 2.87
N ALA A 16 -13.08 -1.96 3.86
CA ALA A 16 -12.91 -0.51 3.77
C ALA A 16 -11.96 -0.12 2.63
N LEU A 17 -10.82 -0.82 2.49
CA LEU A 17 -9.85 -0.59 1.43
C LEU A 17 -10.45 -0.83 0.03
N ILE A 18 -11.25 -1.89 -0.13
CA ILE A 18 -12.00 -2.15 -1.38
C ILE A 18 -13.02 -1.02 -1.62
N GLY A 19 -13.75 -0.59 -0.59
CA GLY A 19 -14.69 0.52 -0.67
C GLY A 19 -14.04 1.83 -1.12
N ILE A 20 -12.82 2.11 -0.66
CA ILE A 20 -12.04 3.27 -1.08
C ILE A 20 -11.65 3.20 -2.56
N PHE A 21 -11.30 2.02 -3.08
CA PHE A 21 -11.01 1.86 -4.51
C PHE A 21 -12.24 2.11 -5.38
N ILE A 22 -13.40 1.59 -4.96
CA ILE A 22 -14.67 1.85 -5.64
C ILE A 22 -15.00 3.35 -5.58
N LEU A 23 -14.85 3.98 -4.41
CA LEU A 23 -15.11 5.41 -4.25
C LEU A 23 -14.17 6.26 -5.13
N ALA A 24 -12.88 5.92 -5.20
CA ALA A 24 -11.92 6.60 -6.06
C ALA A 24 -12.32 6.50 -7.54
N GLU A 25 -12.79 5.32 -7.98
CA GLU A 25 -13.31 5.12 -9.34
C GLU A 25 -14.59 5.92 -9.61
N LEU A 26 -15.52 5.99 -8.65
CA LEU A 26 -16.75 6.79 -8.76
C LEU A 26 -16.46 8.29 -8.86
N ILE A 27 -15.49 8.79 -8.09
CA ILE A 27 -15.05 10.19 -8.16
C ILE A 27 -14.40 10.46 -9.52
N ARG A 28 -13.59 9.52 -10.03
CA ARG A 28 -12.99 9.61 -11.38
C ARG A 28 -14.05 9.74 -12.47
N GLY A 29 -15.14 8.97 -12.37
CA GLY A 29 -16.25 9.01 -13.33
C GLY A 29 -17.06 10.31 -13.31
N THR A 30 -17.19 10.96 -12.14
CA THR A 30 -17.95 12.22 -12.01
C THR A 30 -17.13 13.47 -12.37
N MET A 31 -15.80 13.42 -12.27
CA MET A 31 -14.91 14.51 -12.68
C MET A 31 -14.62 14.55 -14.20
N ASN A 32 -15.22 13.66 -15.00
CA ASN A 32 -14.91 13.61 -16.44
C ASN A 32 -16.13 13.43 -17.37
N PRO A 33 -16.94 14.49 -17.60
CA PRO A 33 -17.94 14.47 -18.68
C PRO A 33 -17.37 14.84 -20.07
N GLY A 34 -16.07 15.17 -20.22
CA GLY A 34 -15.58 15.73 -21.49
C GLY A 34 -14.08 16.06 -21.62
N ALA A 35 -13.16 15.40 -20.92
CA ALA A 35 -11.72 15.57 -21.19
C ALA A 35 -11.31 14.77 -22.44
N SER A 36 -11.44 15.45 -23.57
CA SER A 36 -10.87 15.16 -24.88
C SER A 36 -9.43 14.67 -24.82
N ALA A 37 -9.12 13.75 -25.73
CA ALA A 37 -7.79 13.29 -26.13
C ALA A 37 -6.70 14.39 -26.02
N GLN A 38 -5.90 14.36 -24.95
CA GLN A 38 -4.51 14.88 -24.84
C GLN A 38 -3.96 15.01 -23.41
N ALA A 39 -4.71 14.71 -22.35
CA ALA A 39 -4.19 14.78 -20.98
C ALA A 39 -3.70 13.41 -20.47
N SER A 40 -2.62 12.90 -21.05
CA SER A 40 -1.82 11.86 -20.40
C SER A 40 -1.21 12.43 -19.11
N GLY A 41 -1.74 12.04 -17.95
CA GLY A 41 -1.00 12.06 -16.69
C GLY A 41 -1.19 13.24 -15.71
N GLN A 42 -2.18 14.12 -15.89
CA GLN A 42 -2.35 15.27 -14.98
C GLN A 42 -3.30 14.97 -13.80
N VAL A 43 -2.75 14.35 -12.75
CA VAL A 43 -3.36 14.39 -11.40
C VAL A 43 -3.04 15.77 -10.79
N ASN A 44 -3.67 16.83 -11.29
CA ASN A 44 -3.32 18.23 -10.97
C ASN A 44 -3.75 18.69 -9.55
N SER A 45 -3.80 17.79 -8.58
CA SER A 45 -3.73 18.19 -7.17
C SER A 45 -3.04 17.08 -6.38
N GLY A 46 -1.89 17.39 -5.79
CA GLY A 46 -1.17 16.45 -4.92
C GLY A 46 -1.98 16.02 -3.71
N ILE A 47 -3.01 16.78 -3.33
CA ILE A 47 -3.87 16.54 -2.17
C ILE A 47 -4.63 15.19 -2.26
N PRO A 48 -5.42 14.90 -3.31
CA PRO A 48 -6.06 13.59 -3.46
C PRO A 48 -5.08 12.41 -3.43
N LEU A 49 -3.89 12.56 -4.01
CA LEU A 49 -2.87 11.52 -4.00
C LEU A 49 -2.30 11.30 -2.59
N ILE A 50 -2.01 12.38 -1.86
CA ILE A 50 -1.56 12.31 -0.46
C ILE A 50 -2.63 11.66 0.43
N LEU A 51 -3.91 12.03 0.26
CA LEU A 51 -5.02 11.43 0.99
C LEU A 51 -5.16 9.94 0.68
N PHE A 52 -5.11 9.55 -0.59
CA PHE A 52 -5.16 8.15 -1.00
C PHE A 52 -4.03 7.34 -0.38
N VAL A 53 -2.78 7.82 -0.49
CA VAL A 53 -1.61 7.15 0.09
C VAL A 53 -1.74 7.05 1.61
N GLY A 54 -2.11 8.13 2.29
CA GLY A 54 -2.26 8.16 3.75
C GLY A 54 -3.32 7.16 4.24
N ILE A 55 -4.46 7.09 3.56
CA ILE A 55 -5.53 6.14 3.87
C ILE A 55 -5.06 4.69 3.62
N VAL A 56 -4.45 4.40 2.47
CA VAL A 56 -3.96 3.05 2.13
C VAL A 56 -2.90 2.57 3.13
N VAL A 57 -1.92 3.41 3.45
CA VAL A 57 -0.88 3.10 4.45
C VAL A 57 -1.52 2.92 5.83
N GLY A 58 -2.52 3.74 6.17
CA GLY A 58 -3.30 3.61 7.41
C GLY A 58 -4.04 2.27 7.50
N CYS A 59 -4.67 1.82 6.42
CA CYS A 59 -5.30 0.50 6.34
C CYS A 59 -4.28 -0.63 6.56
N PHE A 60 -3.12 -0.57 5.91
CA PHE A 60 -2.07 -1.58 6.13
C PHE A 60 -1.54 -1.58 7.56
N TYR A 61 -1.36 -0.40 8.14
CA TYR A 61 -1.01 -0.25 9.54
C TYR A 61 -2.05 -0.90 10.46
N LEU A 62 -3.35 -0.66 10.24
CA LEU A 62 -4.41 -1.29 11.05
C LEU A 62 -4.42 -2.82 10.90
N ILE A 63 -4.23 -3.34 9.69
CA ILE A 63 -4.14 -4.79 9.45
C ILE A 63 -2.99 -5.39 10.28
N PHE A 64 -1.82 -4.77 10.24
CA PHE A 64 -0.63 -5.22 10.98
C PHE A 64 -0.81 -5.04 12.49
N LEU A 65 -1.42 -3.94 12.94
CA LEU A 65 -1.73 -3.70 14.35
C LEU A 65 -2.71 -4.73 14.92
N PHE A 66 -3.71 -5.17 14.14
CA PHE A 66 -4.59 -6.24 14.57
C PHE A 66 -3.91 -7.61 14.54
N GLU A 67 -2.93 -7.79 13.65
CA GLU A 67 -2.12 -9.01 13.60
C GLU A 67 -1.22 -9.14 14.83
N THR A 68 -0.62 -8.05 15.31
CA THR A 68 0.21 -8.07 16.53
C THR A 68 -0.59 -8.40 17.79
N LYS A 69 -1.92 -8.15 17.81
CA LYS A 69 -2.81 -8.46 18.95
C LYS A 69 -3.33 -9.90 18.97
N LYS A 70 -2.96 -10.74 18.00
CA LYS A 70 -3.30 -12.17 18.00
C LYS A 70 -2.29 -12.95 18.85
N GLU A 71 -2.77 -13.95 19.59
CA GLU A 71 -1.91 -14.86 20.38
C GLU A 71 -0.90 -15.63 19.49
N ASN A 72 -1.33 -16.05 18.30
CA ASN A 72 -0.46 -16.63 17.28
C ASN A 72 -0.21 -15.60 16.18
N ASN A 73 0.67 -14.63 16.44
CA ASN A 73 0.99 -13.60 15.46
C ASN A 73 1.97 -14.14 14.39
N LEU A 74 1.87 -13.62 13.16
CA LEU A 74 2.77 -13.99 12.06
C LEU A 74 4.21 -13.48 12.25
N PHE A 75 4.42 -12.53 13.16
CA PHE A 75 5.70 -11.84 13.37
C PHE A 75 6.66 -12.60 14.29
N VAL A 76 6.14 -13.51 15.12
CA VAL A 76 6.93 -14.39 16.01
C VAL A 76 7.57 -15.55 15.24
N HIS A 77 7.06 -15.89 14.05
CA HIS A 77 7.67 -16.96 13.24
C HIS A 77 9.05 -16.56 12.70
N ASP A 78 10.00 -17.50 12.75
CA ASP A 78 11.38 -17.36 12.23
C ASP A 78 11.45 -16.90 10.76
N VAL A 79 10.39 -17.16 9.99
CA VAL A 79 10.24 -16.70 8.59
C VAL A 79 10.32 -15.18 8.51
N TRP A 80 9.84 -14.46 9.53
CA TRP A 80 9.85 -13.00 9.57
C TRP A 80 11.28 -12.42 9.62
N ARG A 81 12.26 -13.16 10.14
CA ARG A 81 13.67 -12.74 10.12
C ARG A 81 14.24 -12.62 8.70
N LYS A 82 13.68 -13.36 7.75
CA LYS A 82 14.06 -13.35 6.33
C LYS A 82 13.15 -12.46 5.48
N MET A 83 12.05 -11.96 6.03
CA MET A 83 11.09 -11.13 5.28
C MET A 83 11.68 -9.91 4.59
N PRO A 84 12.65 -9.15 5.16
CA PRO A 84 13.26 -8.05 4.42
C PRO A 84 13.87 -8.48 3.09
N PHE A 85 14.55 -9.64 3.06
CA PHE A 85 15.15 -10.18 1.85
C PHE A 85 14.11 -10.73 0.87
N ILE A 86 13.07 -11.40 1.38
CA ILE A 86 11.97 -11.92 0.57
C ILE A 86 11.24 -10.76 -0.12
N VAL A 87 10.85 -9.74 0.65
CA VAL A 87 10.14 -8.56 0.15
C VAL A 87 11.01 -7.78 -0.83
N PHE A 88 12.31 -7.66 -0.58
CA PHE A 88 13.23 -7.03 -1.53
C PHE A 88 13.29 -7.80 -2.86
N GLY A 89 13.40 -9.13 -2.81
CA GLY A 89 13.39 -9.98 -4.01
C GLY A 89 12.07 -9.88 -4.78
N VAL A 90 10.93 -10.00 -4.09
CA VAL A 90 9.60 -9.85 -4.68
C VAL A 90 9.40 -8.45 -5.27
N GLY A 91 9.85 -7.41 -4.58
CA GLY A 91 9.78 -6.03 -5.05
C GLY A 91 10.61 -5.80 -6.30
N ALA A 92 11.84 -6.32 -6.35
CA ALA A 92 12.70 -6.22 -7.52
C ALA A 92 12.09 -6.92 -8.75
N VAL A 93 11.60 -8.16 -8.58
CA VAL A 93 10.93 -8.91 -9.66
C VAL A 93 9.68 -8.18 -10.13
N SER A 94 8.86 -7.67 -9.20
CA SER A 94 7.64 -6.95 -9.53
C SER A 94 7.90 -5.64 -10.27
N LEU A 95 8.98 -4.93 -9.91
CA LEU A 95 9.42 -3.73 -10.62
C LEU A 95 9.87 -4.06 -12.04
N ILE A 96 10.63 -5.14 -12.24
CA ILE A 96 11.04 -5.58 -13.59
C ILE A 96 9.81 -5.91 -14.45
N ILE A 97 8.86 -6.68 -13.91
CA ILE A 97 7.62 -7.03 -14.62
C ILE A 97 6.82 -5.77 -14.95
N PHE A 98 6.69 -4.84 -13.99
CA PHE A 98 6.01 -3.57 -14.20
C PHE A 98 6.66 -2.74 -15.31
N MET A 99 8.00 -2.65 -15.34
CA MET A 99 8.72 -1.94 -16.39
C MET A 99 8.52 -2.58 -17.77
N ILE A 100 8.52 -3.91 -17.86
CA ILE A 100 8.25 -4.62 -19.12
C ILE A 100 6.80 -4.37 -19.56
N ALA A 101 5.83 -4.50 -18.66
CA ALA A 101 4.42 -4.28 -18.95
C ALA A 101 4.11 -2.83 -19.35
N PHE A 102 4.82 -1.87 -18.75
CA PHE A 102 4.75 -0.47 -19.12
C PHE A 102 5.37 -0.22 -20.50
N ALA A 103 6.57 -0.74 -20.77
CA ALA A 103 7.28 -0.53 -22.03
C ALA A 103 6.61 -1.21 -23.22
N THR A 104 5.97 -2.36 -23.02
CA THR A 104 5.29 -3.10 -24.09
C THR A 104 3.89 -2.56 -24.40
N GLY A 105 3.30 -1.75 -23.50
CA GLY A 105 1.97 -1.18 -23.66
C GLY A 105 0.77 -1.91 -23.04
N PRO A 106 0.78 -3.22 -22.65
CA PRO A 106 -0.36 -3.87 -22.01
C PRO A 106 -0.85 -3.14 -20.77
N LEU A 107 0.06 -2.56 -19.98
CA LEU A 107 -0.31 -1.86 -18.76
C LEU A 107 -1.18 -0.63 -19.06
N PHE A 108 -0.87 0.10 -20.14
CA PHE A 108 -1.63 1.27 -20.56
C PHE A 108 -3.05 0.89 -21.01
N HIS A 109 -3.18 -0.17 -21.81
CA HIS A 109 -4.48 -0.68 -22.22
C HIS A 109 -5.32 -1.16 -21.02
N TRP A 110 -4.70 -1.90 -20.09
CA TRP A 110 -5.39 -2.40 -18.90
C TRP A 110 -5.85 -1.30 -17.96
N THR A 111 -5.07 -0.25 -17.75
CA THR A 111 -5.48 0.87 -16.88
C THR A 111 -6.55 1.76 -17.52
N GLN A 112 -6.60 1.81 -18.85
CA GLN A 112 -7.65 2.50 -19.59
C GLN A 112 -9.00 1.78 -19.45
N ASP A 113 -8.99 0.45 -19.64
CA ASP A 113 -10.20 -0.38 -19.57
C ASP A 113 -10.64 -0.64 -18.11
N TRP A 114 -9.68 -0.78 -17.18
CA TRP A 114 -9.88 -1.16 -15.77
C TRP A 114 -9.23 -0.11 -14.87
N GLY A 115 -9.92 1.01 -14.68
CA GLY A 115 -9.40 2.15 -13.92
C GLY A 115 -8.90 1.82 -12.52
N TYR A 116 -9.63 0.96 -11.82
CA TYR A 116 -9.29 0.50 -10.48
C TYR A 116 -7.98 -0.30 -10.39
N LEU A 117 -7.49 -0.80 -11.52
CA LEU A 117 -6.24 -1.56 -11.61
C LEU A 117 -5.05 -0.65 -11.28
N ILE A 118 -5.12 0.65 -11.58
CA ILE A 118 -4.06 1.59 -11.20
C ILE A 118 -4.00 1.80 -9.68
N TYR A 119 -5.17 1.91 -9.02
CA TYR A 119 -5.25 2.04 -7.56
C TYR A 119 -4.76 0.77 -6.88
N GLY A 120 -5.17 -0.41 -7.38
CA GLY A 120 -4.71 -1.70 -6.86
C GLY A 120 -3.19 -1.87 -7.00
N LEU A 121 -2.63 -1.49 -8.15
CA LEU A 121 -1.19 -1.59 -8.41
C LEU A 121 -0.39 -0.60 -7.56
N MET A 122 -0.86 0.64 -7.39
CA MET A 122 -0.26 1.59 -6.45
C MET A 122 -0.29 1.06 -5.02
N SER A 123 -1.45 0.57 -4.56
CA SER A 123 -1.57 -0.02 -3.23
C SER A 123 -0.69 -1.24 -3.04
N TYR A 124 -0.47 -2.05 -4.07
CA TYR A 124 0.47 -3.17 -4.05
C TYR A 124 1.92 -2.72 -3.80
N PHE A 125 2.41 -1.71 -4.53
CA PHE A 125 3.77 -1.20 -4.28
C PHE A 125 3.90 -0.51 -2.92
N ILE A 126 2.88 0.24 -2.50
CA ILE A 126 2.82 0.83 -1.14
C ILE A 126 2.88 -0.26 -0.08
N PHE A 127 2.15 -1.37 -0.29
CA PHE A 127 2.18 -2.52 0.60
C PHE A 127 3.59 -3.11 0.69
N LEU A 128 4.27 -3.35 -0.44
CA LEU A 128 5.65 -3.87 -0.44
C LEU A 128 6.60 -2.96 0.35
N VAL A 129 6.51 -1.63 0.16
CA VAL A 129 7.31 -0.67 0.93
C VAL A 129 6.96 -0.75 2.42
N PHE A 130 5.68 -0.79 2.76
CA PHE A 130 5.23 -0.89 4.15
C PHE A 130 5.75 -2.17 4.82
N VAL A 131 5.61 -3.33 4.17
CA VAL A 131 6.10 -4.61 4.71
C VAL A 131 7.63 -4.60 4.81
N PHE A 132 8.33 -4.02 3.84
CA PHE A 132 9.78 -3.89 3.89
C PHE A 132 10.23 -3.06 5.11
N VAL A 133 9.66 -1.86 5.27
CA VAL A 133 9.94 -0.98 6.40
C VAL A 133 9.59 -1.67 7.71
N PHE A 134 8.40 -2.26 7.82
CA PHE A 134 8.00 -2.99 9.01
C PHE A 134 8.98 -4.11 9.35
N SER A 135 9.41 -4.90 8.37
CA SER A 135 10.33 -6.02 8.57
C SER A 135 11.74 -5.56 8.99
N VAL A 136 12.22 -4.43 8.45
CA VAL A 136 13.51 -3.84 8.85
C VAL A 136 13.42 -3.30 10.28
N VAL A 137 12.33 -2.63 10.63
CA VAL A 137 12.12 -2.08 11.98
C VAL A 137 11.91 -3.19 13.02
N SER A 138 11.19 -4.28 12.66
CA SER A 138 10.94 -5.41 13.55
C SER A 138 12.19 -6.25 13.80
N LYS A 139 13.07 -6.40 12.81
CA LYS A 139 14.31 -7.20 12.93
C LYS A 139 15.26 -6.67 14.02
N ASN A 140 15.20 -5.38 14.35
CA ASN A 140 16.12 -4.74 15.31
C ASN A 140 15.58 -4.74 16.76
N ARG A 141 14.55 -5.53 17.07
CA ARG A 141 13.80 -5.43 18.33
C ARG A 141 13.41 -6.81 18.87
N ASP A 142 13.75 -7.10 20.14
CA ASP A 142 13.38 -8.35 20.83
C ASP A 142 11.86 -8.49 21.10
N HIS A 143 11.43 -9.75 21.20
CA HIS A 143 10.11 -10.28 20.82
C HIS A 143 8.89 -10.01 21.73
N GLU A 144 9.01 -9.52 22.97
CA GLU A 144 7.85 -9.55 23.91
C GLU A 144 7.17 -8.21 24.23
N GLU A 145 7.85 -7.07 24.19
CA GLU A 145 7.25 -5.77 24.61
C GLU A 145 6.97 -4.78 23.45
N ARG A 146 7.19 -5.17 22.19
CA ARG A 146 7.59 -4.18 21.17
C ARG A 146 6.83 -4.19 19.84
N ASP A 147 5.86 -5.07 19.63
CA ASP A 147 5.19 -5.20 18.33
C ASP A 147 4.25 -4.02 17.99
N GLU A 148 3.51 -3.49 18.97
CA GLU A 148 2.65 -2.30 18.76
C GLU A 148 3.47 -1.03 18.46
N LYS A 149 4.54 -0.79 19.22
CA LYS A 149 5.47 0.33 18.98
C LYS A 149 6.20 0.21 17.65
N THR A 150 6.44 -1.02 17.17
CA THR A 150 7.06 -1.30 15.88
C THR A 150 6.09 -0.98 14.74
N ALA A 151 4.80 -1.32 14.88
CA ALA A 151 3.78 -0.93 13.91
C ALA A 151 3.64 0.59 13.76
N HIS A 152 3.61 1.34 14.88
CA HIS A 152 3.55 2.81 14.83
C HIS A 152 4.77 3.43 14.14
N LEU A 153 5.97 2.92 14.47
CA LEU A 153 7.21 3.43 13.90
C LEU A 153 7.34 3.08 12.41
N ALA A 154 6.91 1.88 12.01
CA ALA A 154 6.87 1.48 10.60
C ALA A 154 5.88 2.33 9.79
N TYR A 155 4.73 2.67 10.38
CA TYR A 155 3.78 3.61 9.77
C TYR A 155 4.42 4.98 9.54
N LEU A 156 5.05 5.58 10.56
CA LEU A 156 5.71 6.88 10.44
C LEU A 156 6.83 6.87 9.40
N TRP A 157 7.68 5.84 9.40
CA TRP A 157 8.75 5.72 8.40
C TRP A 157 8.21 5.52 6.98
N THR A 158 7.19 4.69 6.80
CA THR A 158 6.59 4.47 5.48
C THR A 158 5.95 5.73 4.95
N LEU A 159 5.22 6.44 5.79
CA LEU A 159 4.56 7.70 5.44
C LEU A 159 5.60 8.79 5.13
N GLY A 160 6.67 8.90 5.92
CA GLY A 160 7.79 9.79 5.63
C GLY A 160 8.49 9.45 4.31
N LEU A 161 8.79 8.17 4.08
CA LEU A 161 9.48 7.71 2.86
C LEU A 161 8.67 7.97 1.60
N ILE A 162 7.34 7.90 1.66
CA ILE A 162 6.47 8.16 0.50
C ILE A 162 6.15 9.65 0.34
N LEU A 163 5.86 10.38 1.42
CA LEU A 163 5.47 11.79 1.35
C LEU A 163 6.65 12.72 1.03
N VAL A 164 7.83 12.48 1.59
CA VAL A 164 9.00 13.36 1.37
C VAL A 164 9.35 13.48 -0.12
N PRO A 165 9.43 12.38 -0.91
CA PRO A 165 9.60 12.48 -2.35
C PRO A 165 8.48 13.25 -3.06
N ILE A 166 7.22 13.08 -2.66
CA ILE A 166 6.07 13.77 -3.28
C ILE A 166 6.20 15.30 -3.11
N PHE A 167 6.69 15.78 -1.97
CA PHE A 167 6.92 17.21 -1.75
C PHE A 167 8.20 17.75 -2.41
N LEU A 168 9.19 16.89 -2.64
CA LEU A 168 10.46 17.29 -3.28
C LEU A 168 10.38 17.31 -4.81
N ILE A 169 9.44 16.58 -5.41
CA ILE A 169 9.21 16.63 -6.85
C ILE A 169 8.41 17.92 -7.15
N PRO A 170 9.00 18.91 -7.84
CA PRO A 170 8.27 20.12 -8.19
C PRO A 170 7.07 19.78 -9.09
N PRO A 171 5.93 20.47 -8.94
CA PRO A 171 4.82 20.32 -9.87
C PRO A 171 5.30 20.74 -11.26
N VAL A 172 5.32 19.79 -12.20
CA VAL A 172 5.66 20.01 -13.62
C VAL A 172 4.42 20.46 -14.38
#